data_AF-A0AAE6NEK1-F1
#
_entry.id   AF-A0AAE6NEK1-F1
#
_cell.length_a   1.000
_cell.length_b   1.000
_cell.length_c   1.000
_cell.angle_alpha   90.00
_cell.angle_beta   90.00
_cell.angle_gamma   90.00
#
_symmetry.space_group_name_H-M   'P 1'
#
loop_
_entity.id
_entity.type
_entity.pdbx_description
1 polymer ?
#
loop_
_entity_poly.entity_id
_entity_poly.type
_entity_poly.pdbx_seq_one_letter_code
_entity_poly.pdbx_strand_id
1 'polypeptide(L)' 'MTATQLTVASYVAQGLPNPEIAARMFVSRRTTQTHVSHILAWLGLSSRVELATAYARRQGRGPGRSGTRRSP' A
#
# COMPACT_ATOMS: atom_id res chain seq x y z
N MET A 1 -9.92 6.19 -9.44
CA MET A 1 -9.40 6.28 -8.06
C MET A 1 -9.71 7.66 -7.47
N THR A 2 -10.08 7.73 -6.19
CA THR A 2 -10.29 8.99 -5.45
C THR A 2 -9.08 9.37 -4.58
N ALA A 3 -9.05 10.59 -4.03
CA ALA A 3 -8.02 11.04 -3.09
C ALA A 3 -7.92 10.14 -1.83
N THR A 4 -9.06 9.70 -1.30
CA THR A 4 -9.12 8.73 -0.20
C THR A 4 -8.47 7.41 -0.58
N GLN A 5 -8.77 6.89 -1.78
CA GLN A 5 -8.18 5.63 -2.26
C GLN A 5 -6.67 5.73 -2.51
N LEU A 6 -6.16 6.90 -2.96
CA LEU A 6 -4.72 7.13 -3.07
C LEU A 6 -4.04 7.10 -1.71
N THR A 7 -4.66 7.71 -0.71
CA THR A 7 -4.18 7.70 0.68
C THR A 7 -4.17 6.28 1.26
N VAL A 8 -5.24 5.50 1.05
CA VAL A 8 -5.28 4.09 1.48
C VAL A 8 -4.20 3.29 0.76
N ALA A 9 -4.02 3.47 -0.56
CA ALA A 9 -3.02 2.76 -1.34
C ALA A 9 -1.58 3.06 -0.85
N SER A 10 -1.28 4.31 -0.50
CA SER A 10 0.04 4.68 0.02
C SER A 10 0.32 4.03 1.38
N TYR A 11 -0.67 3.94 2.27
CA TYR A 11 -0.50 3.24 3.55
C TYR A 11 -0.36 1.72 3.37
N VAL A 12 -1.12 1.11 2.46
CA VAL A 12 -0.97 -0.32 2.15
C VAL A 12 0.42 -0.60 1.59
N ALA A 13 0.94 0.27 0.73
CA ALA A 13 2.29 0.15 0.17
C ALA A 13 3.40 0.29 1.22
N GLN A 14 3.15 1.04 2.30
CA GLN A 14 4.01 1.12 3.48
C GLN A 14 3.91 -0.10 4.41
N GLY A 15 3.04 -1.08 4.09
CA GLY A 15 2.87 -2.29 4.87
C GLY A 15 1.85 -2.19 6.02
N LEU A 16 1.17 -1.05 6.18
CA LEU A 16 0.22 -0.88 7.29
C LEU A 16 -0.98 -1.84 7.13
N PRO A 17 -1.43 -2.51 8.20
CA PRO A 17 -2.62 -3.34 8.16
C PRO A 17 -3.89 -2.48 8.22
N ASN A 18 -5.00 -2.98 7.67
CA ASN A 18 -6.28 -2.25 7.59
C ASN A 18 -6.76 -1.63 8.92
N PRO A 19 -6.57 -2.26 10.11
CA PRO A 19 -6.86 -1.64 11.39
C PRO A 19 -6.12 -0.32 11.66
N GLU A 20 -4.84 -0.26 11.28
CA GLU A 20 -3.99 0.91 11.51
C GLU A 20 -4.34 2.05 10.54
N ILE A 21 -4.70 1.68 9.31
CA ILE A 21 -5.17 2.61 8.29
C ILE A 21 -6.53 3.19 8.70
N ALA A 22 -7.44 2.35 9.17
CA ALA A 22 -8.75 2.74 9.68
C ALA A 22 -8.61 3.76 10.82
N ALA A 23 -7.72 3.51 11.77
CA ALA A 23 -7.43 4.42 12.87
C ALA A 23 -6.88 5.78 12.38
N ARG A 24 -5.92 5.77 11.45
CA ARG A 24 -5.33 7.01 10.88
C ARG A 24 -6.32 7.85 10.08
N MET A 25 -7.27 7.20 9.42
CA MET A 25 -8.23 7.86 8.55
C MET A 25 -9.57 8.14 9.25
N PHE A 26 -9.70 7.80 10.54
CA PHE A 26 -10.94 7.95 11.31
C PHE A 26 -12.15 7.25 10.66
N VAL A 27 -11.93 6.05 10.12
CA VAL A 27 -12.98 5.23 9.49
C VAL A 27 -13.01 3.82 10.07
N SER A 28 -14.04 3.04 9.73
CA SER A 28 -14.12 1.64 10.15
C SER A 28 -13.13 0.74 9.38
N ARG A 29 -12.72 -0.38 9.99
CA ARG A 29 -11.94 -1.44 9.31
C ARG A 29 -12.63 -1.91 8.02
N ARG A 30 -13.97 -2.02 8.04
CA ARG A 30 -14.77 -2.43 6.88
C ARG A 30 -14.68 -1.40 5.75
N THR A 31 -14.72 -0.12 6.06
CA THR A 31 -14.55 0.98 5.10
C THR A 31 -13.17 0.91 4.45
N THR A 32 -12.11 0.69 5.24
CA THR A 32 -10.76 0.48 4.71
C THR A 32 -10.69 -0.76 3.80
N GLN A 33 -11.29 -1.88 4.19
CA GLN A 33 -11.34 -3.08 3.33
C GLN A 33 -12.02 -2.78 1.99
N THR A 34 -13.17 -2.09 1.98
CA THR A 34 -13.85 -1.69 0.75
C THR A 34 -12.95 -0.83 -0.14
N HIS A 35 -12.25 0.15 0.44
CA HIS A 35 -11.30 0.95 -0.32
C HIS A 35 -10.18 0.09 -0.93
N VAL A 36 -9.59 -0.82 -0.16
CA VAL A 36 -8.54 -1.74 -0.66
C VAL A 36 -9.06 -2.60 -1.81
N SER A 37 -10.23 -3.22 -1.67
CA SER A 37 -10.83 -4.04 -2.73
C SER A 37 -11.08 -3.24 -4.01
N HIS A 38 -11.60 -2.02 -3.89
CA HIS A 38 -11.80 -1.14 -5.05
C HIS A 38 -10.48 -0.71 -5.69
N ILE A 39 -9.42 -0.47 -4.91
CA ILE A 39 -8.09 -0.12 -5.42
C ILE A 39 -7.51 -1.29 -6.21
N LEU A 40 -7.58 -2.50 -5.65
CA LEU A 40 -7.08 -3.72 -6.31
C LEU A 40 -7.83 -3.98 -7.62
N ALA A 41 -9.17 -3.92 -7.59
CA ALA A 41 -9.99 -4.08 -8.79
C ALA A 41 -9.66 -3.01 -9.86
N TRP A 42 -9.53 -1.75 -9.46
CA TRP A 42 -9.21 -0.66 -10.41
C TRP A 42 -7.82 -0.81 -11.02
N LEU A 43 -6.85 -1.34 -10.25
CA LEU A 43 -5.48 -1.57 -10.72
C LEU A 43 -5.28 -2.93 -11.42
N GLY A 44 -6.30 -3.80 -11.44
CA GLY A 44 -6.17 -5.17 -11.94
C GLY A 44 -5.23 -6.05 -11.10
N LEU A 45 -5.10 -5.76 -9.81
CA LEU A 45 -4.25 -6.51 -8.88
C LEU A 45 -5.09 -7.49 -8.07
N SER A 46 -4.50 -8.63 -7.73
CA SER A 46 -5.17 -9.69 -6.98
C SER A 46 -4.84 -9.65 -5.49
N SER A 47 -3.78 -8.92 -5.10
CA SER A 47 -3.31 -8.91 -3.72
C SER A 47 -2.75 -7.56 -3.25
N ARG A 48 -2.82 -7.34 -1.94
CA ARG A 48 -2.17 -6.19 -1.30
C ARG A 48 -0.64 -6.21 -1.45
N VAL A 49 -0.05 -7.40 -1.64
CA VAL A 49 1.40 -7.58 -1.86
C VAL A 49 1.77 -7.09 -3.27
N GLU A 50 0.95 -7.41 -4.27
CA GLU A 50 1.09 -6.82 -5.61
C GLU A 50 0.95 -5.31 -5.58
N LEU A 51 -0.01 -4.77 -4.80
CA LEU A 51 -0.16 -3.33 -4.63
C LEU A 51 1.10 -2.67 -4.05
N ALA A 52 1.67 -3.23 -2.99
CA ALA A 52 2.91 -2.74 -2.41
C ALA A 52 4.09 -2.82 -3.39
N THR A 53 4.19 -3.92 -4.14
CA THR A 53 5.23 -4.13 -5.15
C THR A 53 5.11 -3.13 -6.30
N ALA A 54 3.90 -2.88 -6.79
CA ALA A 54 3.63 -1.91 -7.84
C ALA A 54 4.01 -0.48 -7.42
N TYR A 55 3.75 -0.11 -6.16
CA TYR A 55 4.18 1.18 -5.60
C TYR A 55 5.70 1.28 -5.46
N ALA A 56 6.37 0.23 -4.98
CA ALA A 56 7.83 0.21 -4.88
C ALA A 56 8.50 0.39 -6.26
N ARG A 57 7.96 -0.26 -7.31
CA ARG A 57 8.44 -0.09 -8.69
C ARG A 57 8.26 1.33 -9.22
N ARG A 58 7.17 2.01 -8.88
CA ARG A 58 6.94 3.43 -9.25
C ARG A 58 7.90 4.38 -8.55
N GLN A 59 8.31 4.08 -7.32
CA GLN A 59 9.31 4.85 -6.58
C GLN A 59 10.75 4.50 -6.98
N GLY A 60 10.96 3.39 -7.68
CA GLY A 60 12.25 2.90 -8.18
C GLY A 60 12.88 3.69 -9.34
N ARG A 61 12.39 4.90 -9.65
CA ARG A 61 13.11 5.88 -10.48
C ARG A 61 14.04 6.73 -9.60
N GLY A 62 14.92 6.06 -8.87
CA GLY A 62 16.07 6.62 -8.15
C GLY A 62 17.09 5.49 -7.91
N PRO A 63 18.36 5.62 -8.36
CA PRO A 63 19.34 4.57 -8.18
C PRO A 63 19.89 4.60 -6.75
N GLY A 64 20.06 3.41 -6.17
CA GLY A 64 21.04 3.18 -5.12
C GLY A 64 20.55 3.34 -3.69
N ARG A 65 20.26 2.19 -3.05
CA ARG A 65 20.77 1.91 -1.70
C ARG A 65 21.25 0.47 -1.63
N SER A 66 22.52 0.31 -1.97
CA SER A 66 23.40 -0.75 -1.47
C SER A 66 23.66 -0.52 0.02
N GLY A 67 23.77 -1.61 0.79
CA GLY A 67 24.16 -1.62 2.21
C GLY A 67 22.97 -2.00 3.10
N THR A 68 22.95 -3.12 3.81
CA THR A 68 24.07 -3.69 4.57
C THR A 68 24.02 -5.21 4.63
N ARG A 69 25.17 -5.79 4.30
CA ARG A 69 25.71 -7.03 4.81
C ARG A 69 25.60 -7.07 6.35
N ARG A 70 25.01 -8.12 6.91
CA ARG A 70 25.57 -8.89 8.05
C ARG A 70 24.78 -10.17 8.30
N SER A 71 25.40 -11.28 7.92
CA SER A 71 25.31 -12.59 8.59
C SER A 71 26.06 -12.50 9.95
N PRO A 72 26.10 -13.53 10.83
CA PRO A 72 25.91 -14.98 10.62
C PRO A 72 24.55 -15.52 11.04
#